data_AF-A0AAU5DJ90-F1
#
_entry.id   AF-A0AAU5DJ90-F1
#
_cell.length_a   1.000
_cell.length_b   1.000
_cell.length_c   1.000
_cell.angle_alpha   90.00
_cell.angle_beta   90.00
_cell.angle_gamma   90.00
#
_symmetry.space_group_name_H-M   'P 1'
#
loop_
_entity.id
_entity.type
_entity.pdbx_description
1 polymer ?
#
loop_
_entity_poly.entity_id
_entity_poly.type
_entity_poly.pdbx_seq_one_letter_code
_entity_poly.pdbx_strand_id
1 'polypeptide(L)'
;MHDPSSARHPAVTATAIALPQDAYDFEFYERRISDSWLLEKSVAVRTMRMPFLAVPVGGTRRGGDYPVSCLCFGLAVHDLLLEQPGFPDLRVRWSPYPETCFVVEWGERSPTLWGDRDATTLGRFYGYSEAAIAAFIARHHKTPSSAVPEPCSPTAP
;
A
#
# COMPACT_ATOMS: atom_id res chain seq x y z
N MET A 1 18.37 46.25 -3.34
CA MET A 1 17.78 45.60 -2.15
C MET A 1 16.46 44.99 -2.62
N HIS A 2 16.51 43.77 -3.16
CA HIS A 2 15.30 43.03 -3.54
C HIS A 2 14.96 42.11 -2.38
N ASP A 3 13.81 42.33 -1.78
CA ASP A 3 13.15 41.38 -0.90
C ASP A 3 12.52 40.31 -1.80
N PRO A 4 13.08 39.09 -1.90
CA PRO A 4 12.37 38.02 -2.54
C PRO A 4 11.34 37.59 -1.52
N SER A 5 10.13 38.11 -1.68
CA SER A 5 8.91 37.55 -1.15
C SER A 5 9.09 36.05 -0.98
N SER A 6 9.32 35.64 0.26
CA SER A 6 9.36 34.25 0.68
C SER A 6 7.91 33.77 0.54
N ALA A 7 7.52 33.48 -0.70
CA ALA A 7 6.41 32.62 -1.00
C ALA A 7 6.70 31.35 -0.21
N ARG A 8 6.12 31.25 0.97
CA ARG A 8 6.10 30.01 1.73
C ARG A 8 5.35 29.06 0.83
N HIS A 9 6.09 28.25 0.08
CA HIS A 9 5.50 27.07 -0.50
C HIS A 9 4.75 26.39 0.64
N PRO A 10 3.46 26.08 0.48
CA PRO A 10 2.74 25.38 1.53
C PRO A 10 3.57 24.15 1.87
N ALA A 11 3.92 24.01 3.15
CA ALA A 11 4.67 22.84 3.60
C ALA A 11 3.95 21.60 3.08
N VAL A 12 4.70 20.66 2.52
CA VAL A 12 4.11 19.38 2.11
C VAL A 12 3.56 18.72 3.36
N THR A 13 2.24 18.53 3.42
CA THR A 13 1.56 18.00 4.61
C THR A 13 0.92 16.65 4.32
N ALA A 14 1.01 15.75 5.29
CA ALA A 14 0.09 14.65 5.45
C ALA A 14 -0.84 14.99 6.63
N THR A 15 -2.12 14.71 6.49
CA THR A 15 -3.10 14.93 7.56
C THR A 15 -3.90 13.65 7.81
N ALA A 16 -4.09 13.27 9.07
CA ALA A 16 -5.10 12.30 9.43
C ALA A 16 -6.49 12.92 9.20
N ILE A 17 -7.39 12.18 8.56
CA ILE A 17 -8.81 12.52 8.48
C ILE A 17 -9.55 11.87 9.65
N ALA A 18 -10.66 12.50 10.05
CA ALA A 18 -11.41 12.18 11.26
C ALA A 18 -11.80 10.71 11.40
N LEU A 19 -12.21 10.03 10.32
CA LEU A 19 -12.66 8.65 10.37
C LEU A 19 -11.94 7.75 9.34
N PRO A 20 -11.62 6.49 9.71
CA PRO A 20 -11.09 5.50 8.77
C PRO A 20 -11.98 5.29 7.55
N GLN A 21 -13.31 5.37 7.73
CA GLN A 21 -14.30 5.13 6.68
C GLN A 21 -14.28 6.18 5.58
N ASP A 22 -13.66 7.34 5.82
CA ASP A 22 -13.51 8.39 4.82
C ASP A 22 -12.38 8.08 3.81
N ALA A 23 -11.56 7.05 4.06
CA ALA A 23 -10.53 6.61 3.13
C ALA A 23 -11.14 5.98 1.88
N TYR A 24 -10.60 6.32 0.70
CA TYR A 24 -11.13 5.84 -0.58
C TYR A 24 -11.06 4.31 -0.74
N ASP A 25 -10.07 3.69 -0.10
CA ASP A 25 -9.81 2.25 -0.10
C ASP A 25 -10.33 1.55 1.16
N PHE A 26 -11.17 2.19 1.97
CA PHE A 26 -11.73 1.56 3.19
C PHE A 26 -12.46 0.25 2.88
N GLU A 27 -13.42 0.26 1.94
CA GLU A 27 -14.17 -0.94 1.53
C GLU A 27 -13.28 -2.03 0.91
N PHE A 28 -12.10 -1.65 0.40
CA PHE A 28 -11.12 -2.64 -0.08
C PHE A 28 -10.57 -3.44 1.09
N TYR A 29 -10.19 -2.76 2.19
CA TYR A 29 -9.67 -3.39 3.39
C TYR A 29 -10.76 -4.09 4.20
N GLU A 30 -11.95 -3.50 4.32
CA GLU A 30 -13.08 -4.07 5.06
C GLU A 30 -13.44 -5.48 4.59
N ARG A 31 -13.47 -5.69 3.27
CA ARG A 31 -13.77 -7.01 2.69
C ARG A 31 -12.64 -8.04 2.85
N ARG A 32 -11.46 -7.61 3.26
CA ARG A 32 -10.23 -8.43 3.23
C ARG A 32 -9.64 -8.68 4.59
N ILE A 33 -9.72 -7.73 5.51
CA ILE A 33 -9.17 -7.87 6.86
C ILE A 33 -10.19 -8.62 7.72
N SER A 34 -9.75 -9.71 8.37
CA SER A 34 -10.61 -10.49 9.26
C SER A 34 -10.91 -9.79 10.59
N ASP A 35 -9.97 -8.97 11.06
CA ASP A 35 -10.04 -8.32 12.36
C ASP A 35 -10.55 -6.89 12.24
N SER A 36 -11.80 -6.66 12.64
CA SER A 36 -12.44 -5.34 12.57
C SER A 36 -11.77 -4.31 13.47
N TRP A 37 -11.09 -4.73 14.54
CA TRP A 37 -10.35 -3.81 15.41
C TRP A 37 -9.24 -3.07 14.65
N LEU A 38 -8.59 -3.73 13.68
CA LEU A 38 -7.59 -3.08 12.82
C LEU A 38 -8.20 -1.97 11.97
N LEU A 39 -9.43 -2.14 11.48
CA LEU A 39 -10.13 -1.13 10.68
C LEU A 39 -10.56 0.06 11.54
N GLU A 40 -11.03 -0.19 12.75
CA GLU A 40 -11.38 0.84 13.73
C GLU A 40 -10.16 1.68 14.16
N LYS A 41 -8.97 1.08 14.19
CA LYS A 41 -7.71 1.73 14.56
C LYS A 41 -6.89 2.23 13.37
N SER A 42 -7.39 2.05 12.16
CA SER A 42 -6.73 2.55 10.96
C SER A 42 -6.74 4.07 10.89
N VAL A 43 -5.81 4.64 10.13
CA VAL A 43 -5.71 6.10 9.95
C VAL A 43 -5.96 6.41 8.49
N ALA A 44 -6.97 7.23 8.20
CA ALA A 44 -7.18 7.77 6.87
C ALA A 44 -6.16 8.89 6.63
N VAL A 45 -5.09 8.59 5.90
CA VAL A 45 -3.99 9.51 5.63
C VAL A 45 -4.26 10.26 4.33
N ARG A 46 -4.28 11.59 4.39
CA ARG A 46 -4.40 12.46 3.22
C ARG A 46 -3.12 13.23 3.00
N THR A 47 -2.39 12.89 1.93
CA THR A 47 -1.21 13.62 1.44
C THR A 47 -1.57 14.67 0.38
N MET A 48 -2.61 14.42 -0.42
CA MET A 48 -3.15 15.36 -1.41
C MET A 48 -4.67 15.55 -1.22
N ARG A 49 -5.47 15.23 -2.23
CA ARG A 49 -6.94 15.38 -2.19
C ARG A 49 -7.64 14.14 -1.69
N MET A 50 -7.07 12.96 -1.91
CA MET A 50 -7.71 11.68 -1.62
C MET A 50 -7.03 11.03 -0.40
N PRO A 51 -7.80 10.69 0.66
CA PRO A 51 -7.29 9.89 1.76
C PRO A 51 -7.18 8.41 1.39
N PHE A 52 -6.11 7.76 1.84
CA PHE A 52 -5.93 6.32 1.77
C PHE A 52 -5.67 5.76 3.17
N LEU A 53 -6.01 4.49 3.36
CA LEU A 53 -6.00 3.87 4.67
C LEU A 53 -4.60 3.35 5.03
N ALA A 54 -4.05 3.82 6.14
CA ALA A 54 -2.91 3.20 6.81
C ALA A 54 -3.44 2.27 7.91
N VAL A 55 -3.22 0.97 7.75
CA VAL A 55 -3.72 -0.05 8.69
C VAL A 55 -2.63 -0.45 9.68
N PRO A 56 -2.85 -0.31 11.01
CA PRO A 56 -1.85 -0.63 12.02
C PRO A 56 -1.49 -2.12 12.03
N VAL A 57 -0.42 -2.48 12.73
CA VAL A 57 -0.17 -3.87 13.11
C VAL A 57 -1.06 -4.28 14.28
N GLY A 58 -1.29 -5.58 14.43
CA GLY A 58 -2.12 -6.14 15.48
C GLY A 58 -2.78 -7.44 15.05
N GLY A 59 -3.23 -8.25 16.02
CA GLY A 59 -3.75 -9.58 15.74
C GLY A 59 -2.74 -10.41 14.95
N THR A 60 -3.09 -10.78 13.72
CA THR A 60 -2.22 -11.52 12.79
C THR A 60 -1.46 -10.63 11.80
N ARG A 61 -1.79 -9.33 11.70
CA ARG A 61 -1.12 -8.39 10.80
C ARG A 61 0.21 -7.94 11.39
N ARG A 62 1.30 -8.17 10.65
CA ARG A 62 2.67 -7.99 11.14
C ARG A 62 3.37 -6.75 10.60
N GLY A 63 2.85 -6.18 9.52
CA GLY A 63 3.39 -4.97 8.92
C GLY A 63 2.43 -4.35 7.93
N GLY A 64 2.86 -3.24 7.35
CA GLY A 64 2.11 -2.49 6.37
C GLY A 64 3.00 -1.55 5.59
N ASP A 65 2.44 -1.03 4.51
CA ASP A 65 3.09 -0.04 3.67
C ASP A 65 2.08 0.99 3.14
N TYR A 66 2.59 2.19 2.86
CA TYR A 66 1.83 3.31 2.33
C TYR A 66 2.62 3.94 1.16
N PRO A 67 2.17 3.73 -0.09
CA PRO A 67 2.88 4.24 -1.27
C PRO A 67 2.74 5.76 -1.40
N VAL A 68 3.81 6.43 -1.79
CA VAL A 68 3.85 7.89 -2.00
C VAL A 68 4.63 8.26 -3.26
N SER A 69 4.24 9.38 -3.88
CA SER A 69 4.83 9.86 -5.14
C SER A 69 6.12 10.66 -4.97
N CYS A 70 6.46 11.14 -3.77
CA CYS A 70 7.72 11.83 -3.49
C CYS A 70 8.22 11.54 -2.08
N LEU A 71 9.52 11.74 -1.87
CA LEU A 71 10.15 11.67 -0.55
C LEU A 71 9.49 12.64 0.45
N CYS A 72 9.11 13.83 -0.02
CA CYS A 72 8.43 14.84 0.78
C CYS A 72 7.14 14.32 1.44
N PHE A 73 6.29 13.62 0.70
CA PHE A 73 5.10 12.97 1.27
C PHE A 73 5.47 11.79 2.16
N GLY A 74 6.52 11.04 1.82
CA GLY A 74 6.99 9.93 2.65
C GLY A 74 7.38 10.39 4.05
N LEU A 75 8.14 11.49 4.16
CA LEU A 75 8.51 12.07 5.46
C LEU A 75 7.28 12.60 6.21
N ALA A 76 6.38 13.31 5.52
CA ALA A 76 5.17 13.83 6.16
C ALA A 76 4.24 12.72 6.70
N VAL A 77 4.08 11.62 5.95
CA VAL A 77 3.31 10.44 6.40
C VAL A 77 4.03 9.72 7.53
N HIS A 78 5.35 9.58 7.46
CA HIS A 78 6.16 9.01 8.54
C HIS A 78 5.92 9.75 9.85
N ASP A 79 6.06 11.07 9.85
CA ASP A 79 5.90 11.89 11.06
C ASP A 79 4.46 11.82 11.59
N LEU A 80 3.47 11.83 10.70
CA LEU A 80 2.06 11.66 11.06
C LEU A 80 1.82 10.31 11.76
N LEU A 81 2.34 9.21 11.21
CA LEU A 81 2.12 7.86 11.75
C LEU A 81 2.94 7.57 13.01
N LEU A 82 4.06 8.27 13.21
CA LEU A 82 4.88 8.14 14.41
C LEU A 82 4.11 8.50 15.69
N GLU A 83 3.15 9.42 15.58
CA GLU A 83 2.27 9.84 16.68
C GLU A 83 1.08 8.89 16.89
N GLN A 84 0.92 7.87 16.05
CA GLN A 84 -0.23 6.97 16.06
C GLN A 84 0.15 5.59 16.63
N PRO A 85 -0.68 5.02 17.54
CA PRO A 85 -0.43 3.67 18.03
C PRO A 85 -0.61 2.64 16.89
N GLY A 86 0.19 1.57 16.92
CA GLY A 86 0.09 0.47 15.96
C GLY A 86 0.95 0.64 14.69
N PHE A 87 1.81 1.64 14.63
CA PHE A 87 2.76 1.84 13.52
C PHE A 87 4.23 1.79 14.00
N PRO A 88 4.71 0.64 14.52
CA PRO A 88 6.08 0.52 15.00
C PRO A 88 7.10 0.50 13.86
N ASP A 89 8.35 0.82 14.16
CA ASP A 89 9.50 0.69 13.24
C ASP A 89 9.28 1.33 11.86
N LEU A 90 8.72 2.54 11.81
CA LEU A 90 8.48 3.28 10.58
C LEU A 90 9.75 3.51 9.76
N ARG A 91 9.67 3.31 8.45
CA ARG A 91 10.79 3.41 7.51
C ARG A 91 10.32 4.02 6.21
N VAL A 92 11.00 5.05 5.71
CA VAL A 92 10.80 5.56 4.35
C VAL A 92 11.83 4.92 3.43
N ARG A 93 11.39 4.31 2.34
CA ARG A 93 12.26 3.60 1.39
C ARG A 93 11.92 3.96 -0.04
N TRP A 94 12.91 3.80 -0.92
CA TRP A 94 12.68 3.76 -2.35
C TRP A 94 11.86 2.52 -2.69
N SER A 95 10.78 2.67 -3.45
CA SER A 95 9.94 1.55 -3.85
C SER A 95 10.59 0.78 -5.02
N PRO A 96 10.56 -0.56 -5.01
CA PRO A 96 11.07 -1.35 -6.14
C PRO A 96 10.15 -1.28 -7.38
N TYR A 97 8.93 -0.76 -7.23
CA TYR A 97 7.94 -0.67 -8.30
C TYR A 97 8.02 0.68 -9.02
N PRO A 98 8.12 0.72 -10.36
CA PRO A 98 8.34 1.96 -11.12
C PRO A 98 7.20 2.97 -11.01
N GLU A 99 5.97 2.52 -10.74
CA GLU A 99 4.79 3.35 -10.56
C GLU A 99 4.72 4.05 -9.19
N THR A 100 5.57 3.64 -8.23
CA THR A 100 5.63 4.21 -6.88
C THR A 100 7.05 4.64 -6.58
N CYS A 101 7.27 5.93 -6.30
CA CYS A 101 8.63 6.43 -6.05
C CYS A 101 9.14 6.02 -4.68
N PHE A 102 8.34 6.25 -3.63
CA PHE A 102 8.71 5.94 -2.25
C PHE A 102 7.58 5.20 -1.54
N VAL A 103 7.94 4.50 -0.47
CA VAL A 103 7.00 3.78 0.38
C VAL A 103 7.34 4.04 1.83
N VAL A 104 6.31 4.26 2.64
CA VAL A 104 6.43 4.29 4.10
C VAL A 104 6.02 2.90 4.60
N GLU A 105 6.96 2.16 5.17
CA GLU A 105 6.74 0.82 5.72
C GLU A 105 6.71 0.88 7.25
N TRP A 106 5.95 0.00 7.89
CA TRP A 106 5.94 -0.17 9.36
C TRP A 106 5.81 -1.65 9.74
N GLY A 107 6.09 -1.95 11.01
CA GLY A 107 6.10 -3.29 11.56
C GLY A 107 7.29 -4.10 11.10
N GLU A 108 7.09 -5.40 11.01
CA GLU A 108 8.11 -6.32 10.52
C GLU A 108 8.43 -6.09 9.03
N ARG A 109 9.59 -6.56 8.57
CA ARG A 109 9.92 -6.49 7.15
C ARG A 109 9.04 -7.47 6.37
N SER A 110 8.41 -6.96 5.31
CA SER A 110 7.64 -7.78 4.38
C SER A 110 8.53 -8.93 3.87
N PRO A 111 8.03 -10.18 3.81
CA PRO A 111 8.78 -11.31 3.28
C PRO A 111 9.24 -10.99 1.85
N THR A 112 10.55 -10.75 1.68
CA THR A 112 11.15 -10.51 0.36
C THR A 112 11.22 -11.84 -0.39
N LEU A 113 10.16 -12.19 -1.11
CA LEU A 113 10.13 -13.37 -1.96
C LEU A 113 10.72 -13.00 -3.32
N TRP A 114 12.04 -13.15 -3.46
CA TRP A 114 12.70 -13.18 -4.75
C TRP A 114 12.26 -14.46 -5.47
N GLY A 115 11.36 -14.34 -6.45
CA GLY A 115 10.81 -15.47 -7.22
C GLY A 115 9.55 -16.06 -6.55
N ASP A 116 8.43 -15.97 -7.27
CA ASP A 116 7.06 -16.28 -6.84
C ASP A 116 6.66 -15.70 -5.48
N ARG A 117 5.94 -14.57 -5.54
CA ARG A 117 5.21 -14.04 -4.39
C ARG A 117 4.15 -15.06 -4.00
N ASP A 118 4.42 -15.89 -2.99
CA ASP A 118 3.39 -16.69 -2.34
C ASP A 118 2.36 -15.74 -1.75
N ALA A 119 1.26 -15.57 -2.49
CA ALA A 119 0.14 -14.72 -2.13
C ALA A 119 -0.46 -15.12 -0.77
N THR A 120 -0.29 -16.39 -0.37
CA THR A 120 -0.72 -16.89 0.94
C THR A 120 0.10 -16.27 2.06
N THR A 121 1.42 -16.42 1.98
CA THR A 121 2.35 -15.83 2.97
C THR A 121 2.19 -14.32 3.04
N LEU A 122 2.10 -13.64 1.90
CA LEU A 122 1.95 -12.19 1.86
C LEU A 122 0.59 -11.73 2.40
N GLY A 123 -0.49 -12.42 2.03
CA GLY A 123 -1.83 -12.10 2.52
C GLY A 123 -1.95 -12.26 4.04
N ARG A 124 -1.39 -13.35 4.59
CA ARG A 124 -1.35 -13.55 6.05
C ARG A 124 -0.50 -12.51 6.75
N PHE A 125 0.65 -12.14 6.18
CA PHE A 125 1.50 -11.06 6.71
C PHE A 125 0.73 -9.74 6.87
N TYR A 126 -0.11 -9.39 5.89
CA TYR A 126 -0.95 -8.20 5.92
C TYR A 126 -2.29 -8.39 6.66
N GLY A 127 -2.53 -9.54 7.29
CA GLY A 127 -3.75 -9.80 8.07
C GLY A 127 -5.01 -10.00 7.23
N TYR A 128 -4.88 -10.36 5.96
CA TYR A 128 -6.02 -10.71 5.13
C TYR A 128 -6.64 -12.05 5.57
N SER A 129 -7.95 -12.16 5.38
CA SER A 129 -8.73 -13.36 5.63
C SER A 129 -8.35 -14.47 4.67
N GLU A 130 -8.42 -15.72 5.13
CA GLU A 130 -8.16 -16.89 4.28
C GLU A 130 -9.09 -16.90 3.05
N ALA A 131 -10.33 -16.41 3.19
CA ALA A 131 -11.26 -16.27 2.08
C ALA A 131 -10.78 -15.25 1.04
N ALA A 132 -10.28 -14.09 1.47
CA ALA A 132 -9.72 -13.07 0.58
C ALA A 132 -8.46 -13.55 -0.14
N ILE A 133 -7.59 -14.26 0.58
CA ILE A 133 -6.38 -14.88 0.04
C ILE A 133 -6.76 -15.93 -1.03
N ALA A 134 -7.65 -16.86 -0.70
CA ALA A 134 -8.12 -17.89 -1.62
C ALA A 134 -8.77 -17.29 -2.88
N ALA A 135 -9.58 -16.23 -2.71
CA ALA A 135 -10.19 -15.53 -3.84
C ALA A 135 -9.16 -14.84 -4.74
N PHE A 136 -8.10 -14.27 -4.18
CA PHE A 136 -7.01 -13.68 -4.95
C PHE A 136 -6.27 -14.75 -5.77
N ILE A 137 -5.87 -15.84 -5.12
CA ILE A 137 -5.18 -16.99 -5.74
C ILE A 137 -6.02 -17.56 -6.89
N ALA A 138 -7.31 -17.83 -6.66
CA ALA A 138 -8.21 -18.38 -7.67
C ALA A 138 -8.37 -17.48 -8.92
N ARG A 139 -8.25 -16.16 -8.78
CA ARG A 139 -8.31 -15.23 -9.92
C ARG A 139 -7.02 -15.22 -10.73
N HIS A 140 -5.87 -15.32 -10.08
CA HIS A 140 -4.57 -15.21 -10.75
C HIS A 140 -4.09 -16.52 -11.37
N HIS A 141 -4.54 -17.68 -10.87
CA HIS A 141 -4.31 -18.96 -11.55
C HIS A 141 -5.24 -19.20 -12.74
N LYS A 142 -6.32 -18.42 -12.90
CA LYS A 142 -7.25 -18.53 -14.04
C LYS A 142 -6.76 -17.87 -15.33
N THR A 143 -5.54 -17.33 -15.36
CA THR A 143 -4.91 -16.86 -16.61
C THR A 143 -3.76 -17.79 -16.99
N PRO A 144 -3.97 -18.78 -17.87
CA PRO A 144 -2.86 -19.41 -18.57
C PRO A 144 -2.42 -18.50 -19.71
N SER A 145 -1.20 -17.98 -19.59
CA SER A 145 -0.37 -17.65 -20.74
C SER A 145 -0.10 -18.93 -21.51
N SER A 146 -0.92 -19.23 -22.52
CA SER A 146 -0.59 -20.17 -23.60
C SER A 146 -1.56 -20.00 -24.76
N ALA A 147 -1.62 -18.79 -25.33
CA ALA A 147 -1.94 -18.69 -26.74
C ALA A 147 -0.64 -19.00 -27.49
N VAL A 148 -0.44 -20.27 -27.83
CA VAL A 148 0.55 -20.66 -28.82
C VAL A 148 0.13 -19.95 -30.13
N PRO A 149 0.93 -19.04 -30.71
CA PRO A 149 0.59 -18.50 -32.01
C PRO A 149 0.66 -19.65 -33.01
N GLU A 150 -0.42 -19.90 -33.75
CA GLU A 150 -0.38 -20.82 -34.88
C GLU A 150 0.71 -20.36 -35.86
N PRO A 151 1.54 -21.27 -36.40
CA PRO A 151 2.53 -20.91 -37.39
C PRO A 151 1.82 -20.46 -38.67
N CYS A 152 1.97 -19.19 -39.01
CA CYS A 152 1.51 -18.60 -40.26
C CYS A 152 2.08 -19.41 -41.44
N SER A 153 1.22 -20.10 -42.19
CA SER A 153 1.59 -20.72 -43.46
C SER A 153 2.00 -19.64 -44.47
N PRO A 154 3.16 -19.75 -45.12
CA PRO A 154 3.55 -18.83 -46.18
C PRO A 154 2.85 -19.23 -47.48
N THR A 155 1.92 -18.41 -47.95
CA THR A 155 1.46 -18.49 -49.35
C THR A 155 2.49 -17.75 -50.21
N ALA A 156 3.25 -18.50 -50.99
CA ALA A 156 4.21 -18.00 -51.98
C ALA A 156 3.48 -17.65 -53.31
N PRO A 157 4.13 -16.90 -54.23
CA PRO A 157 3.51 -15.94 -55.16
C PRO A 157 2.79 -16.56 -56.36
#